data_AF-A0A8X6VL06-F1
#
_entry.id   AF-A0A8X6VL06-F1
#
_cell.length_a   1.000
_cell.length_b   1.000
_cell.length_c   1.000
_cell.angle_alpha   90.00
_cell.angle_beta   90.00
_cell.angle_gamma   90.00
#
_symmetry.space_group_name_H-M   'P 1'
#
loop_
_entity.id
_entity.type
_entity.pdbx_description
1 polymer ?
#
loop_
_entity_poly.entity_id
_entity_poly.type
_entity_poly.pdbx_seq_one_letter_code
_entity_poly.pdbx_strand_id
1 'polypeptide(L)'
;MGGIMIDGRTPLHVFRSGSVTGQIYRDEVLDPYVRLFRGAYGRDFLFMDDNARPHRANLVDEFLESEDIKRIPWPANSPDLNPIENLWDYLGRAIARRHPPPRDVNGLKTALLEEWSLIPQTVINNVNSSLKTRCDMCVRVREIIFHIKFVRLNSFSESFLFS
;
A
#
# COMPACT_ATOMS: atom_id res chain seq x y z
N MET A 1 -3.24 -5.87 -6.53
CA MET A 1 -2.39 -5.26 -5.51
C MET A 1 -1.62 -4.10 -6.10
N GLY A 2 -1.60 -2.95 -5.44
CA GLY A 2 -0.90 -1.78 -5.93
C GLY A 2 -0.38 -0.94 -4.77
N GLY A 3 0.86 -0.47 -4.89
CA GLY A 3 1.50 0.42 -3.92
C GLY A 3 1.49 1.87 -4.37
N ILE A 4 1.58 2.79 -3.42
CA ILE A 4 1.63 4.24 -3.66
C ILE A 4 2.73 4.90 -2.83
N MET A 5 3.40 5.87 -3.41
CA MET A 5 4.51 6.59 -2.78
C MET A 5 4.35 8.08 -3.02
N ILE A 6 5.14 8.88 -2.30
CA ILE A 6 5.06 10.34 -2.37
C ILE A 6 5.23 10.89 -3.79
N ASP A 7 5.97 10.19 -4.64
CA ASP A 7 6.31 10.59 -6.00
C ASP A 7 5.74 9.65 -7.08
N GLY A 8 4.91 8.67 -6.71
CA GLY A 8 4.38 7.75 -7.70
C GLY A 8 3.52 6.61 -7.17
N ARG A 9 3.44 5.56 -7.97
CA ARG A 9 2.72 4.31 -7.68
C ARG A 9 3.41 3.15 -8.38
N THR A 10 3.19 1.94 -7.88
CA THR A 10 3.60 0.74 -8.60
C THR A 10 2.64 0.47 -9.77
N PRO A 11 3.01 -0.38 -10.73
CA PRO A 11 2.02 -1.07 -11.55
C PRO A 11 1.01 -1.79 -10.66
N LEU A 12 -0.25 -1.86 -11.12
CA LEU A 12 -1.26 -2.66 -10.45
C LEU A 12 -1.06 -4.14 -10.82
N HIS A 13 -0.68 -4.94 -9.84
CA HIS A 13 -0.51 -6.38 -9.99
C HIS A 13 -1.84 -7.11 -9.89
N VAL A 14 -2.17 -7.94 -10.88
CA VAL A 14 -3.38 -8.75 -10.91
C VAL A 14 -3.00 -10.22 -10.78
N PHE A 15 -3.37 -10.84 -9.66
CA PHE A 15 -3.12 -12.26 -9.42
C PHE A 15 -3.87 -13.13 -10.44
N ARG A 16 -3.21 -14.20 -10.93
CA ARG A 16 -3.74 -15.02 -12.04
C ARG A 16 -4.97 -15.83 -11.65
N SER A 17 -5.06 -16.36 -10.43
CA SER A 17 -6.28 -16.83 -9.75
C SER A 17 -5.93 -17.42 -8.38
N GLY A 18 -6.92 -17.51 -7.48
CA GLY A 18 -6.82 -18.20 -6.20
C GLY A 18 -6.73 -17.29 -4.96
N SER A 19 -6.59 -17.92 -3.80
CA SER A 19 -6.30 -17.23 -2.54
C SER A 19 -4.83 -16.79 -2.53
N VAL A 20 -4.57 -15.54 -2.19
CA VAL A 20 -3.19 -15.05 -2.02
C VAL A 20 -2.60 -15.72 -0.78
N THR A 21 -1.54 -16.51 -0.97
CA THR A 21 -0.75 -17.07 0.14
C THR A 21 0.42 -16.14 0.48
N GLY A 22 1.06 -16.33 1.64
CA GLY A 22 2.28 -15.60 1.96
C GLY A 22 3.36 -15.77 0.88
N GLN A 23 3.49 -16.97 0.32
CA GLN A 23 4.46 -17.24 -0.76
C GLN A 23 4.15 -16.42 -2.01
N ILE A 24 2.89 -16.41 -2.46
CA ILE A 24 2.46 -15.61 -3.63
C ILE A 24 2.69 -14.12 -3.35
N TYR A 25 2.38 -13.66 -2.14
CA TYR A 25 2.63 -12.28 -1.74
C TYR A 25 4.13 -11.92 -1.79
N ARG A 26 5.01 -12.77 -1.25
CA ARG A 26 6.45 -12.56 -1.33
C ARG A 26 6.93 -12.51 -2.79
N ASP A 27 6.63 -13.53 -3.57
CA ASP A 27 7.24 -13.74 -4.88
C ASP A 27 6.67 -12.82 -5.96
N GLU A 28 5.37 -12.51 -5.89
CA GLU A 28 4.71 -11.69 -6.90
C GLU A 28 4.60 -10.21 -6.50
N VAL A 29 4.88 -9.86 -5.24
CA VAL A 29 4.74 -8.48 -4.74
C VAL A 29 6.00 -7.96 -4.06
N LEU A 30 6.45 -8.61 -2.99
CA LEU A 30 7.55 -8.07 -2.17
C LEU A 30 8.88 -8.04 -2.94
N ASP A 31 9.27 -9.17 -3.54
CA ASP A 31 10.51 -9.27 -4.31
C ASP A 31 10.50 -8.37 -5.57
N PRO A 32 9.45 -8.35 -6.42
CA PRO A 32 9.50 -7.53 -7.62
C PRO A 32 9.26 -6.04 -7.38
N TYR A 33 8.54 -5.62 -6.33
CA TYR A 33 8.21 -4.21 -6.13
C TYR A 33 8.89 -3.63 -4.90
N VAL A 34 8.67 -4.20 -3.71
CA VAL A 34 9.17 -3.62 -2.45
C VAL A 34 10.70 -3.60 -2.42
N ARG A 35 11.34 -4.67 -2.90
CA ARG A 35 12.80 -4.73 -3.00
C ARG A 35 13.37 -3.67 -3.93
N LEU A 36 12.73 -3.42 -5.08
CA LEU A 36 13.14 -2.35 -5.99
C LEU A 36 13.08 -0.98 -5.32
N PHE A 37 12.01 -0.70 -4.58
CA PHE A 37 11.90 0.56 -3.84
C PHE A 37 12.89 0.66 -2.69
N ARG A 38 13.16 -0.44 -1.97
CA ARG A 38 14.23 -0.49 -0.97
C ARG A 38 15.59 -0.16 -1.58
N GLY A 39 15.85 -0.62 -2.80
CA GLY A 39 17.05 -0.27 -3.57
C GLY A 39 17.11 1.21 -3.97
N ALA A 40 15.98 1.79 -4.39
CA ALA A 40 15.90 3.19 -4.83
C ALA A 40 15.98 4.20 -3.67
N TYR A 41 15.33 3.90 -2.55
CA TYR A 41 15.17 4.82 -1.40
C TYR A 41 16.16 4.55 -0.26
N GLY A 42 16.93 3.46 -0.32
CA GLY A 42 17.92 3.15 0.69
C GLY A 42 17.30 2.79 2.05
N ARG A 43 18.08 2.99 3.11
CA ARG A 43 17.77 2.55 4.49
C ARG A 43 16.60 3.29 5.16
N ASP A 44 16.19 4.40 4.56
CA ASP A 44 15.08 5.23 5.04
C ASP A 44 13.74 4.78 4.44
N PHE A 45 13.75 3.80 3.53
CA PHE A 45 12.55 3.16 3.04
C PHE A 45 11.78 2.47 4.18
N LEU A 46 10.53 2.87 4.38
CA LEU A 46 9.60 2.25 5.32
C LEU A 46 8.47 1.57 4.56
N PHE A 47 8.26 0.30 4.87
CA PHE A 47 7.19 -0.51 4.28
C PHE A 47 5.96 -0.54 5.21
N MET A 48 4.76 -0.49 4.64
CA MET A 48 3.50 -0.51 5.41
C MET A 48 2.48 -1.37 4.67
N ASP A 49 1.78 -2.24 5.40
CA ASP A 49 0.68 -3.08 4.92
C ASP A 49 -0.48 -3.09 5.95
N ASP A 50 -1.58 -3.78 5.65
CA ASP A 50 -2.81 -3.85 6.45
C ASP A 50 -2.83 -4.99 7.50
N ASN A 51 -1.74 -5.74 7.67
CA ASN A 51 -1.69 -6.99 8.44
C ASN A 51 -2.60 -8.13 7.96
N ALA A 52 -3.06 -8.18 6.70
CA ALA A 52 -3.78 -9.35 6.20
C ALA A 52 -2.99 -10.65 6.40
N ARG A 53 -3.70 -11.78 6.55
CA ARG A 53 -3.09 -13.08 6.90
C ARG A 53 -1.86 -13.45 6.04
N PRO A 54 -1.86 -13.26 4.70
CA PRO A 54 -0.67 -13.54 3.88
C PRO A 54 0.54 -12.68 4.23
N HIS A 55 0.32 -11.43 4.64
CA HIS A 55 1.38 -10.45 4.99
C HIS A 55 2.03 -10.73 6.34
N ARG A 56 1.46 -11.67 7.12
CA ARG A 56 1.96 -12.08 8.43
C ARG A 56 2.44 -13.54 8.45
N ALA A 57 2.69 -14.12 7.28
CA ALA A 57 3.39 -15.40 7.19
C ALA A 57 4.86 -15.23 7.59
N ASN A 58 5.45 -16.21 8.28
CA ASN A 58 6.86 -16.14 8.72
C ASN A 58 7.83 -15.83 7.57
N LEU A 59 7.62 -16.45 6.40
CA LEU A 59 8.45 -16.21 5.21
C LEU A 59 8.45 -14.75 4.74
N VAL A 60 7.39 -13.99 5.03
CA VAL A 60 7.29 -12.56 4.72
C VAL A 60 8.15 -11.77 5.68
N ASP A 61 8.07 -12.08 6.97
CA ASP A 61 8.91 -11.43 7.98
C ASP A 61 10.40 -11.73 7.74
N GLU A 62 10.75 -12.99 7.43
CA GLU A 62 12.11 -13.40 7.05
C GLU A 62 12.62 -12.66 5.81
N PHE A 63 11.78 -12.50 4.79
CA PHE A 63 12.13 -11.73 3.59
C PHE A 63 12.43 -10.27 3.93
N LEU A 64 11.54 -9.60 4.67
CA LEU A 64 11.72 -8.20 5.04
C LEU A 64 12.98 -7.99 5.90
N GLU A 65 13.27 -8.91 6.81
CA GLU A 65 14.49 -8.89 7.62
C GLU A 65 15.75 -9.07 6.75
N SER A 66 15.74 -10.04 5.82
CA SER A 66 16.88 -10.31 4.94
C SER A 66 17.23 -9.14 4.00
N GLU A 67 16.24 -8.35 3.62
CA GLU A 67 16.40 -7.18 2.74
C GLU A 67 16.59 -5.86 3.53
N ASP A 68 16.71 -5.93 4.86
CA ASP A 68 16.82 -4.75 5.75
C ASP A 68 15.68 -3.74 5.50
N ILE A 69 14.45 -4.26 5.39
CA ILE A 69 13.23 -3.48 5.15
C ILE A 69 12.48 -3.31 6.48
N LYS A 70 12.33 -2.07 6.91
CA LYS A 70 11.59 -1.74 8.13
C LYS A 70 10.10 -1.69 7.83
N ARG A 71 9.33 -2.57 8.46
CA ARG A 71 7.86 -2.51 8.45
C ARG A 71 7.34 -1.55 9.54
N ILE A 72 6.44 -0.65 9.16
CA ILE A 72 5.71 0.20 10.10
C ILE A 72 4.69 -0.66 10.85
N PRO A 73 4.69 -0.66 12.20
CA PRO A 73 3.66 -1.34 12.97
C PRO A 73 2.32 -0.64 12.74
N TRP A 74 1.33 -1.40 12.27
CA TRP A 74 -0.03 -0.92 12.04
C TRP A 74 -1.02 -1.73 12.90
N PRO A 75 -2.01 -1.11 13.56
CA PRO A 75 -3.00 -1.86 14.32
C PRO A 75 -3.87 -2.71 13.39
N ALA A 76 -4.01 -4.00 13.71
CA ALA A 76 -4.95 -4.88 13.01
C ALA A 76 -6.40 -4.36 13.13
N ASN A 77 -7.23 -4.61 12.11
CA ASN A 77 -8.65 -4.24 12.07
C ASN A 77 -8.94 -2.74 12.21
N SER A 78 -8.09 -1.87 11.66
CA SER A 78 -8.33 -0.43 11.58
C SER A 78 -8.52 0.05 10.13
N PRO A 79 -9.58 -0.41 9.42
CA PRO A 79 -9.85 0.00 8.04
C PRO A 79 -10.06 1.52 7.93
N ASP A 80 -10.66 2.15 8.95
CA ASP A 80 -10.87 3.60 9.02
C ASP A 80 -9.56 4.40 8.98
N LEU A 81 -8.46 3.78 9.41
CA LEU A 81 -7.15 4.40 9.37
C LEU A 81 -6.45 4.16 8.04
N ASN A 82 -6.81 3.10 7.30
CA ASN A 82 -6.14 2.74 6.05
C ASN A 82 -6.55 3.72 4.93
N PRO A 83 -5.66 4.62 4.51
CA PRO A 83 -6.00 5.67 3.55
C PRO A 83 -6.15 5.10 2.13
N ILE A 84 -5.67 3.86 1.89
CA ILE A 84 -5.78 3.18 0.60
C ILE A 84 -7.23 2.85 0.25
N GLU A 85 -8.12 2.69 1.24
CA GLU A 85 -9.56 2.50 0.99
C GLU A 85 -10.12 3.68 0.18
N ASN A 86 -9.64 4.90 0.45
CA ASN A 86 -10.03 6.08 -0.33
C ASN A 86 -9.56 5.98 -1.79
N LEU A 87 -8.41 5.34 -2.04
CA LEU A 87 -7.87 5.12 -3.38
C LEU A 87 -8.64 4.02 -4.11
N TRP A 88 -8.99 2.93 -3.42
CA TRP A 88 -9.84 1.88 -3.95
C TRP A 88 -11.25 2.40 -4.28
N ASP A 89 -11.83 3.25 -3.44
CA ASP A 89 -13.08 3.97 -3.72
C ASP A 89 -12.96 4.90 -4.92
N TYR A 90 -11.84 5.63 -5.04
CA TYR A 90 -11.57 6.45 -6.21
C TYR A 90 -11.55 5.60 -7.49
N LEU A 91 -10.83 4.47 -7.47
CA LEU A 91 -10.72 3.56 -8.60
C LEU A 91 -12.08 2.94 -8.95
N GLY A 92 -12.84 2.48 -7.96
CA GLY A 92 -14.18 1.93 -8.15
C GLY A 92 -15.13 2.92 -8.81
N ARG A 93 -15.10 4.19 -8.38
CA ARG A 93 -15.87 5.28 -9.03
C ARG A 93 -15.39 5.57 -10.44
N ALA A 94 -14.09 5.50 -10.71
CA ALA A 94 -13.55 5.70 -12.06
C ALA A 94 -14.04 4.60 -13.01
N ILE A 95 -13.98 3.33 -12.58
CA ILE A 95 -14.52 2.18 -13.33
C ILE A 95 -16.02 2.34 -13.58
N ALA A 96 -16.79 2.75 -12.57
CA ALA A 96 -18.24 2.95 -12.70
C ALA A 96 -18.64 4.04 -13.72
N ARG A 97 -17.75 5.00 -13.99
CA ARG A 97 -17.96 6.06 -14.99
C ARG A 97 -17.55 5.65 -16.42
N ARG A 98 -16.95 4.46 -16.61
CA ARG A 98 -16.50 4.04 -17.94
C ARG A 98 -17.69 3.71 -18.85
N HIS A 99 -17.56 4.11 -20.11
CA HIS A 99 -18.54 3.85 -21.16
C HIS A 99 -17.84 3.31 -22.42
N PRO A 100 -18.15 2.08 -22.86
CA PRO A 100 -19.06 1.11 -22.22
C PRO A 100 -18.49 0.55 -20.91
N PRO A 101 -19.34 0.10 -19.97
CA PRO A 101 -18.87 -0.56 -18.75
C PRO A 101 -18.20 -1.91 -19.10
N PRO A 102 -17.22 -2.37 -18.30
CA PRO A 102 -16.66 -3.71 -18.44
C PRO A 102 -17.73 -4.79 -18.36
N ARG A 103 -17.71 -5.74 -19.30
CA ARG A 103 -18.75 -6.79 -19.42
C ARG A 103 -18.30 -8.17 -18.97
N ASP A 104 -17.00 -8.37 -18.80
CA ASP A 104 -16.39 -9.63 -18.38
C ASP A 104 -15.16 -9.37 -17.52
N VAL A 105 -14.59 -10.45 -16.96
CA VAL A 105 -13.43 -10.39 -16.08
C VAL A 105 -12.21 -9.78 -16.75
N ASN A 106 -11.98 -10.04 -18.04
CA ASN A 106 -10.83 -9.50 -18.77
C ASN A 106 -11.00 -8.01 -19.03
N GLY A 107 -12.20 -7.57 -19.43
CA GLY A 107 -12.55 -6.16 -19.57
C GLY A 107 -12.41 -5.41 -18.25
N LEU A 108 -12.80 -6.03 -17.12
CA LEU A 108 -12.62 -5.43 -15.80
C LEU A 108 -11.13 -5.30 -15.44
N LYS A 109 -10.32 -6.35 -15.69
CA LYS A 109 -8.87 -6.31 -15.48
C LYS A 109 -8.22 -5.19 -16.30
N THR A 110 -8.53 -5.10 -17.58
CA THR A 110 -8.01 -4.05 -18.46
C THR A 110 -8.40 -2.67 -17.95
N ALA A 111 -9.68 -2.47 -17.62
CA ALA A 111 -10.16 -1.20 -17.09
C ALA A 111 -9.46 -0.81 -15.78
N LEU A 112 -9.25 -1.76 -14.85
CA LEU A 112 -8.52 -1.52 -13.61
C LEU A 112 -7.08 -1.08 -13.85
N LEU A 113 -6.37 -1.75 -14.76
CA LEU A 113 -4.99 -1.39 -15.13
C LEU A 113 -4.92 0.02 -15.74
N GLU A 114 -5.84 0.33 -16.65
CA GLU A 114 -5.93 1.64 -17.30
C GLU A 114 -6.24 2.75 -16.29
N GLU A 115 -7.33 2.63 -15.53
CA GLU A 115 -7.72 3.65 -14.55
C GLU A 115 -6.66 3.83 -13.46
N TRP A 116 -6.03 2.74 -13.01
CA TRP A 116 -4.90 2.82 -12.09
C TRP A 116 -3.75 3.63 -12.69
N SER A 117 -3.41 3.38 -13.96
CA SER A 117 -2.38 4.14 -14.69
C SER A 117 -2.75 5.60 -14.93
N LEU A 118 -4.00 6.01 -14.72
CA LEU A 118 -4.48 7.38 -14.89
C LEU A 118 -4.70 8.12 -13.56
N ILE A 119 -4.50 7.47 -12.41
CA ILE A 119 -4.63 8.12 -11.10
C ILE A 119 -3.71 9.36 -11.06
N PRO A 120 -4.23 10.58 -10.83
CA PRO A 120 -3.39 11.76 -10.72
C PRO A 120 -2.51 11.70 -9.47
N GLN A 121 -1.28 12.19 -9.54
CA GLN A 121 -0.39 12.26 -8.37
C GLN A 121 -1.00 13.09 -7.24
N THR A 122 -1.85 14.07 -7.55
CA THR A 122 -2.60 14.84 -6.55
C THR A 122 -3.52 13.97 -5.70
N VAL A 123 -4.14 12.94 -6.27
CA VAL A 123 -4.97 11.97 -5.53
C VAL A 123 -4.08 11.17 -4.57
N ILE A 124 -2.93 10.70 -5.02
CA ILE A 124 -1.96 9.96 -4.20
C ILE A 124 -1.44 10.84 -3.05
N ASN A 125 -1.08 12.09 -3.34
CA ASN A 125 -0.60 13.05 -2.34
C ASN A 125 -1.68 13.35 -1.28
N ASN A 126 -2.94 13.43 -1.67
CA ASN A 126 -4.05 13.62 -0.74
C ASN A 126 -4.23 12.40 0.18
N VAL A 127 -4.11 11.18 -0.36
CA VAL A 127 -4.13 9.94 0.42
C VAL A 127 -2.98 9.93 1.44
N ASN A 128 -1.74 10.24 1.02
CA ASN A 128 -0.58 10.32 1.90
C ASN A 128 -0.73 11.41 2.98
N SER A 129 -1.25 12.58 2.62
CA SER A 129 -1.49 13.67 3.59
C SER A 129 -2.56 13.29 4.62
N SER A 130 -3.58 12.55 4.19
CA SER A 130 -4.62 12.04 5.09
C SER A 130 -4.06 11.01 6.08
N LEU A 131 -3.11 10.16 5.66
CA LEU A 131 -2.44 9.20 6.53
C LEU A 131 -1.70 9.92 7.65
N LYS A 132 -0.90 10.92 7.29
CA LYS A 132 -0.15 11.73 8.27
C LYS A 132 -1.10 12.36 9.29
N THR A 133 -2.17 12.99 8.81
CA THR A 133 -3.17 13.62 9.68
C THR A 133 -3.87 12.60 10.60
N ARG A 134 -4.26 11.43 10.09
CA ARG A 134 -4.89 10.35 10.87
C ARG A 134 -3.94 9.83 11.95
N CYS A 135 -2.69 9.59 11.62
CA CYS A 135 -1.67 9.16 12.58
C CYS A 135 -1.42 10.23 13.65
N ASP A 136 -1.33 11.51 13.28
CA ASP A 136 -1.18 12.62 14.22
C ASP A 136 -2.38 12.71 15.18
N MET A 137 -3.60 12.47 14.68
CA MET A 137 -4.79 12.38 15.52
C MET A 137 -4.76 11.18 16.47
N CYS A 138 -4.32 10.00 16.01
CA CYS A 138 -4.18 8.81 16.87
C CYS A 138 -3.17 9.04 18.01
N VAL A 139 -2.05 9.70 17.72
CA VAL A 139 -1.04 10.07 18.73
C VAL A 139 -1.64 10.99 19.80
N ARG A 140 -2.49 11.94 19.41
CA ARG A 140 -3.13 12.88 20.34
C ARG A 140 -4.21 12.26 21.24
N VAL A 141 -4.79 11.12 20.84
CA VAL A 141 -5.94 10.51 21.53
C VAL A 141 -5.52 9.34 22.44
N ARG A 142 -4.35 8.71 22.25
CA ARG A 142 -3.89 7.56 23.06
C ARG A 142 -2.39 7.64 23.41
N GLU A 143 -2.10 7.90 24.69
CA GLU A 143 -0.76 7.95 25.30
C GLU A 143 0.04 6.62 25.35
N ILE A 144 -0.30 5.58 24.58
CA ILE A 144 0.40 4.28 24.71
C ILE A 144 0.59 3.61 23.33
N ILE A 145 1.86 3.38 22.96
CA ILE A 145 2.44 2.63 21.82
C ILE A 145 2.77 3.40 20.52
N PHE A 146 2.02 4.42 20.09
CA PHE A 146 2.38 5.18 18.87
C PHE A 146 3.57 6.14 19.04
N HIS A 147 3.91 6.46 20.29
CA HIS A 147 4.80 7.57 20.66
C HIS A 147 6.27 7.39 20.25
N ILE A 148 6.78 6.17 20.09
CA ILE A 148 8.24 5.95 20.01
C ILE A 148 8.79 5.87 18.58
N LYS A 149 7.97 5.63 17.55
CA LYS A 149 8.45 5.56 16.15
C LYS A 149 7.87 6.62 15.20
N PHE A 150 6.70 7.20 15.50
CA PHE A 150 6.08 8.18 14.60
C PHE A 150 6.73 9.58 14.67
N VAL A 151 7.31 9.94 15.83
CA VAL A 151 7.90 11.28 16.08
C VAL A 151 9.25 11.49 15.36
N ARG A 152 9.91 10.44 14.87
CA ARG A 152 11.08 10.56 13.99
C ARG A 152 10.74 10.72 12.50
N LEU A 153 9.45 10.74 12.13
CA LEU A 153 8.96 10.85 10.75
C LEU A 153 8.78 12.32 10.32
N ASN A 154 9.65 13.24 10.75
CA ASN A 154 9.62 14.63 10.27
C ASN A 154 10.34 14.83 8.92
N SER A 155 10.83 13.74 8.32
CA SER A 155 11.48 13.69 7.00
C SER A 155 10.77 12.65 6.12
N PHE A 156 9.50 12.90 5.75
CA PHE A 156 8.75 11.99 4.87
C PHE A 156 9.27 12.08 3.42
N SER A 157 10.23 11.22 3.09
CA SER A 157 10.49 10.75 1.71
C SER A 157 10.10 9.27 1.58
N GLU A 158 9.01 8.87 2.25
CA GLU A 158 8.71 7.47 2.52
C GLU A 158 7.75 6.90 1.47
N SER A 159 8.13 5.75 0.92
CA SER A 159 7.42 5.04 -0.13
C SER A 159 6.59 3.92 0.48
N PHE A 160 5.27 3.99 0.34
CA PHE A 160 4.37 3.00 0.92
C PHE A 160 4.03 1.91 -0.12
N LEU A 161 3.86 0.66 0.29
CA LEU A 161 3.39 -0.39 -0.61
C LEU A 161 2.22 -1.12 0.02
N PHE A 162 1.01 -0.72 -0.39
CA PHE A 162 -0.23 -1.23 0.16
C PHE A 162 -0.74 -2.49 -0.55
N SER A 163 -1.54 -3.28 0.18
CA SER A 163 -2.44 -4.31 -0.33
C SER A 163 -3.87 -3.78 -0.41
#